data_AF-A0A7I8W3U6-F1
#
_entry.id   AF-A0A7I8W3U6-F1
#
_cell.length_a   1.000
_cell.length_b   1.000
_cell.length_c   1.000
_cell.angle_alpha   90.00
_cell.angle_beta   90.00
_cell.angle_gamma   90.00
#
_symmetry.space_group_name_H-M   'P 1'
#
loop_
_entity.id
_entity.type
_entity.pdbx_description
1 polymer ?
#
loop_
_entity_poly.entity_id
_entity_poly.type
_entity_poly.pdbx_seq_one_letter_code
_entity_poly.pdbx_strand_id
1 'polypeptide(L)'
;MPLGIGEYQPGYNPKIHGAYDPGRYYGKADPISNVKLGELSNWMGRREVSPLGAWRVVQRGKFIALVRYNISIDIQRLAPLDE
;
A
#
# COMPACT_ATOMS: atom_id res chain seq x y z
N MET A 1 4.64 -11.42 -13.56
CA MET A 1 5.83 -11.78 -12.74
C MET A 1 5.34 -12.57 -11.54
N PRO A 2 6.01 -13.65 -11.08
CA PRO A 2 5.41 -14.59 -10.14
C PRO A 2 5.54 -14.09 -8.69
N LEU A 3 4.89 -12.98 -8.32
CA LEU A 3 4.75 -12.47 -6.93
C LEU A 3 3.84 -11.21 -6.81
N GLY A 4 3.19 -10.76 -7.88
CA GLY A 4 2.30 -9.57 -7.83
C GLY A 4 3.01 -8.25 -7.50
N ILE A 5 4.33 -8.20 -7.70
CA ILE A 5 5.16 -7.01 -7.54
C ILE A 5 5.00 -6.17 -8.82
N GLY A 6 4.48 -4.95 -8.68
CA GLY A 6 4.20 -4.05 -9.81
C GLY A 6 2.82 -4.20 -10.42
N GLU A 7 2.01 -5.16 -9.96
CA GLU A 7 0.61 -5.29 -10.38
C GLU A 7 -0.28 -4.31 -9.61
N TYR A 8 -1.29 -3.77 -10.30
CA TYR A 8 -2.31 -2.94 -9.67
C TYR A 8 -3.05 -3.74 -8.60
N GLN A 9 -3.45 -3.06 -7.52
CA GLN A 9 -4.25 -3.70 -6.48
C GLN A 9 -5.53 -4.31 -7.09
N PRO A 10 -5.97 -5.49 -6.65
CA PRO A 10 -7.10 -6.22 -7.24
C PRO A 10 -8.46 -5.48 -7.20
N GLY A 11 -8.55 -4.34 -6.49
CA GLY A 11 -9.72 -3.45 -6.47
C GLY A 11 -9.58 -2.15 -7.28
N TYR A 12 -8.46 -1.94 -7.99
CA TYR A 12 -8.24 -0.71 -8.73
C TYR A 12 -8.91 -0.75 -10.11
N ASN A 13 -9.82 0.19 -10.33
CA ASN A 13 -10.41 0.47 -11.63
C ASN A 13 -10.04 1.89 -12.09
N PRO A 14 -9.26 2.06 -13.18
CA PRO A 14 -8.81 3.38 -13.63
C PRO A 14 -9.95 4.32 -14.04
N LYS A 15 -11.13 3.78 -14.42
CA LYS A 15 -12.30 4.60 -14.76
C LYS A 15 -12.97 5.23 -13.54
N ILE A 16 -12.87 4.60 -12.37
CA ILE A 16 -13.53 5.05 -11.13
C ILE A 16 -12.55 5.83 -10.25
N HIS A 17 -11.29 5.40 -10.22
CA HIS A 17 -10.31 5.86 -9.23
C HIS A 17 -9.33 6.91 -9.75
N GLY A 18 -9.33 7.22 -11.05
CA GLY A 18 -8.37 8.14 -11.65
C GLY A 18 -6.95 7.56 -11.67
N ALA A 19 -5.92 8.41 -11.60
CA ALA A 19 -4.53 7.96 -11.55
C ALA A 19 -4.26 7.07 -10.33
N TYR A 20 -3.41 6.05 -10.50
CA TYR A 20 -3.12 5.10 -9.43
C TYR A 20 -2.30 5.75 -8.32
N ASP A 21 -2.87 5.78 -7.11
CA ASP A 21 -2.19 6.19 -5.89
C ASP A 21 -1.76 4.93 -5.11
N PRO A 22 -0.45 4.60 -5.10
CA PRO A 22 0.05 3.42 -4.40
C PRO A 22 -0.07 3.51 -2.87
N GLY A 23 -0.33 4.70 -2.30
CA GLY A 23 -0.62 4.89 -0.87
C GLY A 23 -2.05 4.51 -0.49
N ARG A 24 -2.97 4.47 -1.45
CA ARG A 24 -4.39 4.19 -1.19
C ARG A 24 -4.68 2.69 -1.22
N TYR A 25 -5.54 2.25 -0.30
CA TYR A 25 -6.14 0.92 -0.35
C TYR A 25 -7.44 0.97 -1.13
N TYR A 26 -7.51 0.24 -2.25
CA TYR A 26 -8.66 0.22 -3.15
C TYR A 26 -9.65 -0.94 -2.88
N GLY A 27 -9.37 -1.76 -1.87
CA GLY A 27 -10.25 -2.87 -1.46
C GLY A 27 -11.34 -2.44 -0.46
N LYS A 28 -12.01 -3.44 0.12
CA LYS A 28 -13.05 -3.23 1.13
C LYS A 28 -12.47 -2.55 2.38
N ALA A 29 -12.97 -1.37 2.71
CA ALA A 29 -12.58 -0.66 3.92
C ALA A 29 -13.27 -1.28 5.16
N ASP A 30 -12.53 -2.10 5.92
CA ASP A 30 -12.93 -2.58 7.24
C ASP A 30 -12.05 -1.90 8.33
N PRO A 31 -12.35 -0.64 8.70
CA PRO A 31 -11.56 0.12 9.67
C PRO A 31 -11.71 -0.44 11.08
N ILE A 32 -10.62 -0.40 11.85
CA ILE A 32 -10.63 -0.85 13.25
C ILE A 32 -11.57 -0.02 14.14
N SER A 33 -11.84 1.24 13.75
CA SER A 33 -12.70 2.17 14.49
C SER A 33 -14.16 1.73 14.59
N ASN A 34 -14.62 0.87 13.68
CA ASN A 34 -16.02 0.41 13.64
C ASN A 34 -16.22 -0.92 14.39
N VAL A 35 -15.15 -1.50 14.95
CA VAL A 35 -15.18 -2.83 15.56
C VAL A 35 -15.21 -2.70 17.08
N LYS A 36 -16.10 -3.46 17.73
CA LYS A 36 -16.15 -3.56 19.19
C LYS A 36 -14.94 -4.34 19.71
N LEU A 37 -14.44 -4.02 20.90
CA LEU A 37 -13.26 -4.69 21.48
C LEU A 37 -13.40 -6.22 21.58
N GLY A 38 -14.62 -6.74 21.77
CA GLY A 38 -14.88 -8.19 21.78
C GLY A 38 -14.85 -8.86 20.39
N GLU A 39 -14.92 -8.08 19.31
CA GLU A 39 -14.88 -8.56 17.93
C GLU A 39 -13.51 -8.34 17.26
N LEU A 40 -12.52 -7.84 18.01
CA LEU A 40 -11.21 -7.49 17.48
C LEU A 40 -10.46 -8.71 16.90
N SER A 41 -10.58 -9.86 17.56
CA SER A 41 -10.00 -11.14 17.11
C SER A 41 -10.61 -11.59 15.78
N ASN A 42 -11.93 -11.52 15.67
CA ASN A 42 -12.65 -11.85 14.44
C ASN A 42 -12.33 -10.85 13.31
N TRP A 43 -12.18 -9.56 13.64
CA TRP A 43 -11.74 -8.55 12.67
C TRP A 43 -10.31 -8.81 12.16
N MET A 44 -9.40 -9.23 13.03
CA MET A 44 -8.05 -9.59 12.62
C MET A 44 -8.06 -10.82 11.70
N GLY A 45 -8.93 -11.80 11.97
CA GLY A 45 -9.12 -12.97 11.10
C GLY A 45 -9.65 -12.67 9.70
N ARG A 46 -10.31 -11.52 9.49
CA ARG A 46 -10.75 -11.07 8.16
C ARG A 46 -9.64 -10.41 7.33
N ARG A 47 -8.48 -10.12 7.93
CA ARG A 47 -7.35 -9.49 7.24
C ARG A 47 -6.47 -10.53 6.56
N GLU A 48 -5.88 -10.17 5.43
CA GLU A 48 -4.87 -10.99 4.77
C GLU A 48 -3.57 -10.95 5.59
N VAL A 49 -3.34 -11.98 6.42
CA VAL A 49 -2.14 -12.13 7.26
C VAL A 49 -0.98 -12.79 6.48
N SER A 50 -1.03 -12.75 5.14
CA SER A 50 0.05 -13.28 4.30
C SER A 50 1.32 -12.41 4.43
N PRO A 51 2.53 -12.98 4.29
CA PRO A 51 3.77 -12.19 4.27
C PRO A 51 3.75 -11.10 3.19
N LEU A 52 3.10 -11.36 2.07
CA LEU A 52 2.90 -10.41 0.98
C LEU A 52 1.92 -9.28 1.37
N GLY A 53 0.87 -9.59 2.13
CA GLY A 53 -0.08 -8.63 2.69
C GLY A 53 0.60 -7.65 3.64
N ALA A 54 1.47 -8.16 4.54
CA ALA A 54 2.27 -7.34 5.43
C ALA A 54 3.22 -6.41 4.66
N TRP A 55 3.92 -6.95 3.65
CA TRP A 55 4.79 -6.15 2.77
C TRP A 55 4.03 -5.03 2.05
N ARG A 56 2.83 -5.31 1.53
CA ARG A 56 1.98 -4.31 0.86
C ARG A 56 1.56 -3.18 1.82
N VAL A 57 1.32 -3.46 3.09
CA VAL A 57 1.01 -2.42 4.10
C VAL A 57 2.23 -1.54 4.38
N VAL A 58 3.41 -2.14 4.55
CA VAL A 58 4.66 -1.38 4.77
C VAL A 58 5.00 -0.49 3.57
N GLN A 59 4.85 -1.00 2.34
CA GLN A 59 5.09 -0.23 1.12
C GLN A 59 4.16 0.99 1.00
N ARG A 60 2.87 0.83 1.34
CA ARG A 60 1.91 1.94 1.39
C ARG A 60 2.30 2.99 2.42
N GLY A 61 2.64 2.54 3.64
CA GLY A 61 3.08 3.44 4.71
C GLY A 61 4.33 4.23 4.33
N LYS A 62 5.31 3.56 3.69
CA LYS A 62 6.50 4.20 3.14
C LYS A 62 6.14 5.24 2.08
N PHE A 63 5.27 4.91 1.13
CA PHE A 63 4.86 5.87 0.08
C PHE A 63 4.18 7.10 0.67
N ILE A 64 3.22 6.91 1.59
CA ILE A 64 2.54 8.02 2.27
C ILE A 64 3.54 8.89 3.04
N ALA A 65 4.50 8.29 3.75
CA ALA A 65 5.52 9.02 4.47
C ALA A 65 6.44 9.81 3.52
N LEU A 66 6.92 9.20 2.44
CA LEU A 66 7.78 9.85 1.46
C LEU A 66 7.10 11.07 0.82
N VAL A 67 5.83 10.91 0.41
CA VAL A 67 5.02 12.01 -0.14
C VAL A 67 4.79 13.10 0.92
N ARG A 68 4.51 12.71 2.17
CA ARG A 68 4.24 13.66 3.26
C ARG A 68 5.47 14.46 3.69
N TYR A 69 6.65 13.84 3.68
CA TYR A 69 7.90 14.50 4.06
C TYR A 69 8.63 15.14 2.86
N ASN A 70 8.05 15.07 1.65
CA ASN A 70 8.66 15.54 0.41
C ASN A 70 10.11 15.06 0.25
N ILE A 71 10.39 13.86 0.74
CA ILE A 71 11.68 13.18 0.57
C ILE A 71 11.55 12.47 -0.77
N SER A 72 11.75 13.23 -1.84
CA SER A 72 11.98 12.67 -3.16
C SER A 72 13.04 11.59 -2.99
N ILE A 73 12.71 10.36 -3.37
CA ILE A 73 13.76 9.40 -3.72
C ILE A 73 14.42 10.08 -4.91
N ASP A 74 15.50 10.82 -4.68
CA ASP A 74 16.32 11.42 -5.72
C ASP A 74 16.91 10.27 -6.54
N ILE A 75 16.12 9.76 -7.49
CA ILE A 75 16.59 8.88 -8.55
C ILE A 75 17.65 9.63 -9.38
N GLN A 76 17.64 10.97 -9.34
CA GLN A 76 18.70 11.81 -9.90
C GLN A 76 20.07 11.64 -9.22
N ARG A 77 20.16 11.08 -8.01
CA ARG A 77 21.44 10.81 -7.31
C ARG A 77 22.02 9.42 -7.62
N LEU A 78 21.27 8.58 -8.32
CA LEU A 78 21.71 7.26 -8.81
C LEU A 78 22.04 7.27 -10.30
N ALA A 79 22.05 8.44 -10.95
CA ALA A 79 22.75 8.56 -12.22
C ALA A 79 24.22 8.15 -11.95
N PRO A 80 24.78 7.17 -12.67
CA PRO A 80 26.20 6.88 -12.56
C PRO A 80 26.94 8.19 -12.84
N LEU A 81 27.81 8.59 -11.90
CA LEU A 81 28.79 9.63 -12.15
C LEU A 81 29.60 9.17 -13.36
N ASP A 82 29.38 9.81 -14.49
CA ASP A 82 30.26 9.77 -15.63
C ASP A 82 31.52 10.56 -15.30
N GLU A 83 32.51 9.85 -14.74
CA GLU A 83 33.94 9.99 -15.10
C GLU A 83 34.63 8.63 -15.06
#